data_AF-A0A925PGG0-F1
#
_entry.id   AF-A0A925PGG0-F1
#
_cell.length_a   1.000
_cell.length_b   1.000
_cell.length_c   1.000
_cell.angle_alpha   90.00
_cell.angle_beta   90.00
_cell.angle_gamma   90.00
#
_symmetry.space_group_name_H-M   'P 1'
#
loop_
_entity.id
_entity.type
_entity.pdbx_description
1 polymer ?
#
loop_
_entity_poly.entity_id
_entity_poly.type
_entity_poly.pdbx_seq_one_letter_code
_entity_poly.pdbx_strand_id
1 'polypeptide(L)'
;MSELLLELFSEEIPARMQTRAREGLARLLGNALAGAGLEYKDIKTFATPRRLTAVVEGLPARSPDVREEKKGPRVDAPDAAIKGFLKSAGLSSVDQAEQRDDKKGAYYVALIEKRGRATVEVIAGIVPEIVKSFPWPKSMRWGSGRLRWVRPLHSILCLFDGKLVDFEIDGVSSGKKTRGHRFMAPEPFDVKSFKDYREKLREANVILDGDERAARILKEARALAAKEGLTLVEDEALLAENAGLTEWPVVLVGSFDEAFLEVPPEVLATSMKTHQKCFSLRKKGGALANRFILVANLEAKDGGKIIVAGSERVIAARLADAKLFFDQDRNVGLEAWVPKLKEIVFH
;
A
#
# COMPACT_ATOMS: atom_id res chain seq x y z
N MET A 1 -21.74 -1.32 15.55
CA MET A 1 -20.30 -1.69 15.61
C MET A 1 -19.53 -0.62 14.86
N SER A 2 -18.44 -0.13 15.44
CA SER A 2 -17.73 1.06 14.96
C SER A 2 -16.74 0.73 13.85
N GLU A 3 -16.40 1.73 13.05
CA GLU A 3 -15.46 1.64 11.93
C GLU A 3 -14.25 2.54 12.19
N LEU A 4 -13.03 2.03 11.96
CA LEU A 4 -11.82 2.84 11.82
C LEU A 4 -11.52 3.05 10.34
N LEU A 5 -11.31 4.29 9.92
CA LEU A 5 -10.78 4.68 8.62
C LEU A 5 -9.44 5.39 8.82
N LEU A 6 -8.37 4.84 8.23
CA LEU A 6 -7.04 5.42 8.21
C LEU A 6 -6.59 5.61 6.76
N GLU A 7 -6.14 6.80 6.40
CA GLU A 7 -5.40 7.07 5.17
C GLU A 7 -4.08 7.75 5.49
N LEU A 8 -3.01 7.22 4.89
CA LEU A 8 -1.69 7.83 4.81
C LEU A 8 -1.49 8.36 3.39
N PHE A 9 -1.57 9.67 3.21
CA PHE A 9 -1.46 10.32 1.90
C PHE A 9 -0.04 10.86 1.68
N SER A 10 0.62 10.45 0.60
CA SER A 10 2.02 10.76 0.30
C SER A 10 2.24 11.23 -1.15
N GLU A 11 3.49 11.59 -1.49
CA GLU A 11 3.94 11.54 -2.89
C GLU A 11 3.93 10.09 -3.43
N GLU A 12 4.17 9.95 -4.73
CA GLU A 12 4.00 8.71 -5.49
C GLU A 12 4.83 7.51 -4.99
N ILE A 13 4.12 6.57 -4.38
CA ILE A 13 4.56 5.24 -3.97
C ILE A 13 4.77 4.40 -5.24
N PRO A 14 5.97 3.82 -5.45
CA PRO A 14 6.22 2.95 -6.59
C PRO A 14 5.23 1.78 -6.65
N ALA A 15 4.62 1.54 -7.82
CA ALA A 15 3.61 0.50 -8.02
C ALA A 15 4.05 -0.87 -7.48
N ARG A 16 5.30 -1.28 -7.76
CA ARG A 16 5.89 -2.53 -7.26
C ARG A 16 5.92 -2.70 -5.73
N MET A 17 5.76 -1.63 -4.97
CA MET A 17 5.77 -1.65 -3.49
C MET A 17 4.36 -1.65 -2.89
N GLN A 18 3.32 -1.32 -3.66
CA GLN A 18 1.98 -1.03 -3.15
C GLN A 18 1.28 -2.26 -2.56
N THR A 19 1.33 -3.42 -3.24
CA THR A 19 0.72 -4.67 -2.74
C THR A 19 1.32 -5.09 -1.40
N ARG A 20 2.65 -5.14 -1.32
CA ARG A 20 3.35 -5.46 -0.07
C ARG A 20 3.06 -4.43 1.03
N ALA A 21 2.89 -3.15 0.67
CA ALA A 21 2.54 -2.11 1.63
C ALA A 21 1.14 -2.31 2.21
N ARG A 22 0.11 -2.56 1.38
CA ARG A 22 -1.26 -2.76 1.89
C ARG A 22 -1.38 -4.02 2.75
N GLU A 23 -0.68 -5.10 2.39
CA GLU A 23 -0.61 -6.33 3.19
C GLU A 23 0.14 -6.09 4.50
N GLY A 24 1.27 -5.36 4.44
CA GLY A 24 2.05 -4.97 5.60
C GLY A 24 1.24 -4.13 6.58
N LEU A 25 0.46 -3.15 6.08
CA LEU A 25 -0.43 -2.33 6.90
C LEU A 25 -1.50 -3.17 7.58
N ALA A 26 -2.17 -4.07 6.83
CA ALA A 26 -3.19 -4.95 7.39
C ALA A 26 -2.63 -5.79 8.55
N ARG A 27 -1.47 -6.42 8.33
CA ARG A 27 -0.80 -7.24 9.34
C ARG A 27 -0.37 -6.43 10.57
N LEU A 28 0.29 -5.28 10.36
CA LEU A 28 0.79 -4.45 11.46
C LEU A 28 -0.34 -3.88 12.30
N LEU A 29 -1.39 -3.38 11.65
CA LEU A 29 -2.57 -2.84 12.34
C LEU A 29 -3.34 -3.95 13.06
N GLY A 30 -3.59 -5.07 12.40
CA GLY A 30 -4.25 -6.23 13.00
C GLY A 30 -3.51 -6.77 14.24
N ASN A 31 -2.19 -6.92 14.15
CA ASN A 31 -1.37 -7.35 15.29
C ASN A 31 -1.38 -6.34 16.44
N ALA A 32 -1.30 -5.04 16.14
CA ALA A 32 -1.31 -3.99 17.16
C ALA A 32 -2.67 -3.90 17.88
N LEU A 33 -3.77 -4.03 17.14
CA LEU A 33 -5.13 -4.07 17.71
C LEU A 33 -5.32 -5.32 18.59
N ALA A 34 -4.93 -6.49 18.10
CA ALA A 34 -5.01 -7.74 18.87
C ALA A 34 -4.15 -7.68 20.14
N GLY A 35 -2.92 -7.15 20.05
CA GLY A 35 -2.05 -6.94 21.21
C GLY A 35 -2.60 -5.95 22.23
N ALA A 36 -3.50 -5.05 21.82
CA ALA A 36 -4.24 -4.16 22.69
C ALA A 36 -5.56 -4.76 23.22
N GLY A 37 -5.86 -6.03 22.91
CA GLY A 37 -7.11 -6.70 23.28
C GLY A 37 -8.34 -6.19 22.54
N LEU A 38 -8.15 -5.57 21.37
CA LEU A 38 -9.25 -5.08 20.52
C LEU A 38 -9.56 -6.10 19.43
N GLU A 39 -10.66 -6.82 19.61
CA GLU A 39 -11.22 -7.69 18.56
C GLU A 39 -11.91 -6.84 17.48
N TYR A 40 -11.84 -7.30 16.23
CA TYR A 40 -12.48 -6.67 15.08
C TYR A 40 -13.04 -7.74 14.14
N LYS A 41 -13.98 -7.34 13.29
CA LYS A 41 -14.66 -8.26 12.36
C LYS A 41 -13.86 -8.46 11.08
N ASP A 42 -13.36 -7.36 10.51
CA ASP A 42 -12.67 -7.39 9.22
C ASP A 42 -11.67 -6.22 9.11
N ILE A 43 -10.61 -6.41 8.32
CA ILE A 43 -9.63 -5.39 7.98
C ILE A 43 -9.39 -5.39 6.47
N LYS A 44 -9.72 -4.27 5.82
CA LYS A 44 -9.48 -4.06 4.39
C LYS A 44 -8.42 -3.00 4.20
N THR A 45 -7.51 -3.23 3.25
CA THR A 45 -6.48 -2.26 2.91
C THR A 45 -6.41 -2.00 1.42
N PHE A 46 -6.11 -0.75 1.08
CA PHE A 46 -6.04 -0.26 -0.29
C PHE A 46 -4.74 0.51 -0.48
N ALA A 47 -4.27 0.54 -1.71
CA ALA A 47 -3.15 1.37 -2.10
C ALA A 47 -3.45 2.04 -3.44
N THR A 48 -3.01 3.28 -3.59
CA THR A 48 -2.96 4.00 -4.86
C THR A 48 -1.54 4.54 -5.04
N PRO A 49 -1.19 5.19 -6.17
CA PRO A 49 0.06 5.93 -6.27
C PRO A 49 0.34 6.83 -5.06
N ARG A 50 -0.68 7.44 -4.43
CA ARG A 50 -0.46 8.45 -3.39
C ARG A 50 -1.07 8.09 -2.04
N ARG A 51 -1.65 6.89 -1.89
CA ARG A 51 -2.41 6.52 -0.69
C ARG A 51 -2.05 5.13 -0.23
N LEU A 52 -2.03 4.99 1.08
CA LEU A 52 -2.13 3.71 1.75
C LEU A 52 -3.26 3.82 2.78
N THR A 53 -4.30 3.02 2.60
CA THR A 53 -5.56 3.14 3.36
C THR A 53 -5.87 1.83 4.07
N ALA A 54 -6.39 1.92 5.30
CA ALA A 54 -6.93 0.80 6.06
C ALA A 54 -8.34 1.14 6.57
N VAL A 55 -9.21 0.14 6.53
CA VAL A 55 -10.55 0.18 7.10
C VAL A 55 -10.69 -1.02 8.02
N VAL A 56 -11.05 -0.78 9.28
CA VAL A 56 -11.29 -1.85 10.25
C VAL A 56 -12.74 -1.77 10.70
N GLU A 57 -13.50 -2.82 10.39
CA GLU A 57 -14.90 -2.94 10.76
C GLU A 57 -15.03 -3.72 12.07
N GLY A 58 -15.97 -3.34 12.93
CA GLY A 58 -16.32 -4.16 14.10
C GLY A 58 -15.51 -3.89 15.35
N LEU A 59 -14.78 -2.78 15.43
CA LEU A 59 -14.00 -2.44 16.61
C LEU A 59 -14.92 -2.00 17.78
N PRO A 60 -14.66 -2.44 19.02
CA PRO A 60 -15.37 -1.96 20.20
C PRO A 60 -14.92 -0.53 20.55
N ALA A 61 -15.72 0.19 21.35
CA ALA A 61 -15.39 1.54 21.80
C ALA A 61 -14.20 1.58 22.79
N ARG A 62 -13.93 0.45 23.48
CA ARG A 62 -12.82 0.27 24.42
C ARG A 62 -12.36 -1.19 24.44
N SER A 63 -11.12 -1.41 24.86
CA SER A 63 -10.62 -2.75 25.17
C SER A 63 -11.28 -3.30 26.44
N PRO A 64 -11.32 -4.63 26.63
CA PRO A 64 -11.85 -5.22 27.85
C PRO A 64 -10.94 -4.88 29.04
N ASP A 65 -11.52 -4.93 30.25
CA ASP A 65 -10.75 -4.88 31.49
C ASP A 65 -10.04 -6.23 31.66
N VAL A 66 -8.76 -6.18 32.02
CA VAL A 66 -7.95 -7.39 32.23
C VAL A 66 -7.76 -7.57 33.73
N ARG A 67 -8.13 -8.76 34.22
CA ARG A 67 -7.84 -9.20 35.58
C ARG A 67 -6.73 -10.22 35.53
N GLU A 68 -5.59 -9.91 36.16
CA GLU A 68 -4.43 -10.79 36.23
C GLU A 68 -4.23 -11.23 37.68
N GLU A 69 -4.24 -12.54 37.93
CA GLU A 69 -3.88 -13.10 39.24
C GLU A 69 -2.38 -13.36 39.27
N LYS A 70 -1.66 -12.60 40.12
CA LYS A 70 -0.23 -12.82 40.33
C LYS A 70 -0.01 -13.56 41.62
N LYS A 71 0.41 -14.84 41.51
CA LYS A 71 0.80 -15.65 42.67
C LYS A 71 2.10 -15.11 43.27
N GLY A 72 2.02 -14.76 44.55
CA GLY A 72 3.11 -14.29 45.37
C GLY A 72 3.74 -15.39 46.22
N PRO A 73 4.67 -15.01 47.12
CA PRO A 73 5.32 -15.94 48.03
C PRO A 73 4.36 -16.45 49.12
N ARG A 74 4.80 -17.45 49.88
CA ARG A 74 4.08 -17.94 51.07
C ARG A 74 3.96 -16.82 52.11
N VAL A 75 2.95 -16.92 52.97
CA VAL A 75 2.64 -15.91 54.00
C VAL A 75 3.75 -15.80 55.05
N ASP A 76 4.49 -16.88 55.26
CA ASP A 76 5.66 -16.98 56.15
C ASP A 76 7.00 -16.71 55.45
N ALA A 77 6.98 -16.24 54.20
CA ALA A 77 8.20 -15.94 53.46
C ALA A 77 8.94 -14.72 54.06
N PRO A 78 10.26 -14.61 53.87
CA PRO A 78 11.03 -13.47 54.36
C PRO A 78 10.48 -12.13 53.85
N ASP A 79 10.54 -11.09 54.70
CA ASP A 79 10.03 -9.74 54.39
C ASP A 79 10.53 -9.17 53.05
N ALA A 80 11.76 -9.51 52.65
CA ALA A 80 12.33 -9.10 51.37
C ALA A 80 11.55 -9.67 50.17
N ALA A 81 11.11 -10.93 50.26
CA ALA A 81 10.32 -11.58 49.22
C ALA A 81 8.90 -11.00 49.14
N ILE A 82 8.29 -10.72 50.29
CA ILE A 82 6.97 -10.07 50.38
C ILE A 82 7.04 -8.65 49.79
N LYS A 83 8.02 -7.83 50.20
CA LYS A 83 8.21 -6.48 49.63
C LYS A 83 8.49 -6.50 48.13
N GLY A 84 9.30 -7.44 47.66
CA GLY A 84 9.57 -7.64 46.24
C GLY A 84 8.30 -7.97 45.45
N PHE A 85 7.45 -8.85 45.99
CA PHE A 85 6.17 -9.20 45.41
C PHE A 85 5.23 -7.98 45.33
N LEU A 86 5.03 -7.26 46.43
CA LEU A 86 4.18 -6.06 46.48
C LEU A 86 4.61 -5.02 45.44
N LYS A 87 5.91 -4.72 45.37
CA LYS A 87 6.47 -3.81 44.37
C LYS A 87 6.20 -4.30 42.94
N SER A 88 6.38 -5.58 42.69
CA SER A 88 6.16 -6.18 41.37
C SER A 88 4.68 -6.28 40.97
N ALA A 89 3.76 -6.25 41.95
CA ALA A 89 2.33 -6.32 41.76
C ALA A 89 1.66 -4.93 41.80
N GLY A 90 2.42 -3.88 42.13
CA GLY A 90 1.91 -2.51 42.26
C GLY A 90 1.09 -2.26 43.54
N LEU A 91 1.22 -3.12 44.55
CA LEU A 91 0.50 -3.01 45.81
C LEU A 91 1.29 -2.18 46.83
N SER A 92 0.61 -1.37 47.63
CA SER A 92 1.24 -0.53 48.67
C SER A 92 1.28 -1.20 50.05
N SER A 93 0.42 -2.19 50.30
CA SER A 93 0.40 -3.01 51.52
C SER A 93 0.06 -4.47 51.20
N VAL A 94 0.44 -5.38 52.08
CA VAL A 94 0.04 -6.80 52.06
C VAL A 94 -1.47 -6.96 52.16
N ASP A 95 -2.17 -6.06 52.85
CA ASP A 95 -3.63 -6.11 53.04
C ASP A 95 -4.41 -5.98 51.72
N GLN A 96 -3.75 -5.56 50.64
CA GLN A 96 -4.32 -5.48 49.29
C GLN A 96 -4.15 -6.78 48.49
N ALA A 97 -3.45 -7.78 49.04
CA ALA A 97 -3.32 -9.11 48.47
C ALA A 97 -4.27 -10.08 49.17
N GLU A 98 -4.86 -11.01 48.41
CA GLU A 98 -5.63 -12.11 48.96
C GLU A 98 -4.70 -13.21 49.47
N GLN A 99 -5.01 -13.79 50.63
CA GLN A 99 -4.37 -15.00 51.10
C GLN A 99 -5.15 -16.21 50.60
N ARG A 100 -4.49 -17.13 49.88
CA ARG A 100 -5.08 -18.40 49.43
C ARG A 100 -4.23 -19.56 49.89
N ASP A 101 -4.88 -20.70 50.18
CA ASP A 101 -4.20 -21.92 50.60
C ASP A 101 -4.00 -22.90 49.45
N ASP A 102 -2.83 -23.55 49.40
CA ASP A 102 -2.62 -24.76 48.61
C ASP A 102 -2.02 -25.90 49.46
N LYS A 103 -1.71 -27.02 48.81
CA LYS A 103 -1.12 -28.21 49.45
C LYS A 103 0.24 -27.96 50.13
N LYS A 104 0.88 -26.80 49.91
CA LYS A 104 2.17 -26.36 50.46
C LYS A 104 2.01 -25.19 51.46
N GLY A 105 0.78 -24.81 51.81
CA GLY A 105 0.45 -23.77 52.79
C GLY A 105 -0.03 -22.45 52.16
N ALA A 106 -0.37 -21.48 53.02
CA ALA A 106 -0.91 -20.20 52.58
C ALA A 106 0.09 -19.35 51.78
N TYR A 107 -0.37 -18.68 50.74
CA TYR A 107 0.39 -17.74 49.92
C TYR A 107 -0.43 -16.50 49.54
N TYR A 108 0.27 -15.43 49.19
CA TYR A 108 -0.37 -14.19 48.74
C TYR A 108 -0.71 -14.25 47.25
N VAL A 109 -1.83 -13.65 46.85
CA VAL A 109 -2.28 -13.46 45.47
C VAL A 109 -2.65 -11.99 45.28
N ALA A 110 -2.04 -11.35 44.30
CA ALA A 110 -2.42 -10.00 43.91
C ALA A 110 -3.40 -10.08 42.74
N LEU A 111 -4.58 -9.49 42.92
CA LEU A 111 -5.53 -9.25 41.84
C LEU A 111 -5.19 -7.92 41.18
N ILE A 112 -4.54 -7.99 40.03
CA ILE A 112 -4.15 -6.80 39.27
C ILE A 112 -5.25 -6.52 38.24
N GLU A 113 -6.08 -5.51 38.51
CA GLU A 113 -7.07 -5.02 37.54
C GLU A 113 -6.45 -3.92 36.66
N LYS A 114 -6.38 -4.17 35.36
CA LYS A 114 -6.03 -3.15 34.36
C LYS A 114 -7.29 -2.76 33.62
N ARG A 115 -7.77 -1.54 33.86
CA ARG A 115 -8.89 -0.98 33.10
C ARG A 115 -8.51 -0.92 31.61
N GLY A 116 -9.45 -1.36 30.78
CA GLY A 116 -9.35 -1.24 29.34
C GLY A 116 -9.26 0.23 28.90
N ARG A 117 -8.63 0.45 27.76
CA ARG A 117 -8.39 1.79 27.20
C ARG A 117 -9.43 2.12 26.15
N ALA A 118 -9.72 3.41 25.97
CA ALA A 118 -10.57 3.85 24.88
C ALA A 118 -9.89 3.52 23.54
N THR A 119 -10.64 3.01 22.58
CA THR A 119 -10.09 2.59 21.28
C THR A 119 -9.44 3.75 20.54
N VAL A 120 -9.97 4.97 20.69
CA VAL A 120 -9.36 6.21 20.17
C VAL A 120 -7.93 6.41 20.70
N GLU A 121 -7.72 6.24 22.01
CA GLU A 121 -6.39 6.38 22.63
C GLU A 121 -5.43 5.27 22.16
N VAL A 122 -5.95 4.05 22.00
CA VAL A 122 -5.15 2.93 21.46
C VAL A 122 -4.73 3.24 20.02
N ILE A 123 -5.65 3.68 19.16
CA ILE A 123 -5.37 4.02 17.76
C ILE A 123 -4.34 5.16 17.68
N ALA A 124 -4.52 6.22 18.47
CA ALA A 124 -3.60 7.36 18.54
C ALA A 124 -2.18 6.95 18.96
N GLY A 125 -2.03 5.86 19.73
CA GLY A 125 -0.74 5.27 20.09
C GLY A 125 -0.15 4.34 19.01
N ILE A 126 -0.95 3.44 18.45
CA ILE A 126 -0.43 2.40 17.53
C ILE A 126 -0.09 2.94 16.14
N VAL A 127 -0.88 3.89 15.60
CA VAL A 127 -0.68 4.37 14.22
C VAL A 127 0.68 5.05 14.05
N PRO A 128 1.11 5.98 14.93
CA PRO A 128 2.45 6.54 14.87
C PRO A 128 3.56 5.49 14.89
N GLU A 129 3.44 4.45 15.73
CA GLU A 129 4.45 3.41 15.84
C GLU A 129 4.52 2.52 14.60
N ILE A 130 3.36 2.18 14.02
CA ILE A 130 3.29 1.46 12.74
C ILE A 130 3.97 2.26 11.63
N VAL A 131 3.70 3.57 11.54
CA VAL A 131 4.28 4.43 10.51
C VAL A 131 5.80 4.57 10.68
N LYS A 132 6.29 4.76 11.92
CA LYS A 132 7.74 4.86 12.20
C LYS A 132 8.51 3.57 11.91
N SER A 133 7.87 2.41 12.10
CA SER A 133 8.48 1.08 11.96
C SER A 133 8.12 0.38 10.63
N PHE A 134 7.46 1.08 9.72
CA PHE A 134 6.88 0.46 8.53
C PHE A 134 7.96 -0.17 7.62
N PRO A 135 7.81 -1.44 7.21
CA PRO A 135 8.87 -2.22 6.58
C PRO A 135 8.95 -1.95 5.06
N TRP A 136 9.22 -0.70 4.69
CA TRP A 136 9.47 -0.34 3.30
C TRP A 136 10.76 -1.00 2.78
N PRO A 137 10.76 -1.66 1.60
CA PRO A 137 11.97 -2.21 1.00
C PRO A 137 13.04 -1.14 0.76
N LYS A 138 12.61 0.09 0.49
CA LYS A 138 13.45 1.27 0.40
C LYS A 138 12.71 2.47 1.01
N SER A 139 13.26 3.03 2.07
CA SER A 139 12.77 4.24 2.73
C SER A 139 13.82 5.35 2.67
N MET A 140 13.38 6.61 2.74
CA MET A 140 14.24 7.78 2.80
C MET A 140 13.78 8.72 3.91
N ARG A 141 14.67 9.63 4.33
CA ARG A 141 14.30 10.83 5.08
C ARG A 141 14.13 11.98 4.10
N TRP A 142 13.18 12.86 4.35
CA TRP A 142 12.80 13.92 3.42
C TRP A 142 12.96 15.28 4.08
N GLY A 143 13.59 16.22 3.37
CA GLY A 143 13.88 17.56 3.89
C GLY A 143 14.68 17.51 5.20
N SER A 144 14.25 18.25 6.20
CA SER A 144 14.79 18.25 7.57
C SER A 144 14.14 17.21 8.50
N GLY A 145 13.15 16.45 8.00
CA GLY A 145 12.38 15.48 8.79
C GLY A 145 13.18 14.24 9.17
N ARG A 146 12.78 13.57 10.25
CA ARG A 146 13.44 12.35 10.75
C ARG A 146 12.70 11.09 10.36
N LEU A 147 11.43 11.20 9.96
CA LEU A 147 10.60 10.09 9.52
C LEU A 147 11.24 9.39 8.31
N ARG A 148 11.40 8.07 8.44
CA ARG A 148 11.74 7.20 7.31
C ARG A 148 10.46 6.72 6.66
N TRP A 149 10.17 7.22 5.47
CA TRP A 149 9.00 6.83 4.68
C TRP A 149 9.41 6.59 3.22
N VAL A 150 8.60 5.87 2.46
CA VAL A 150 8.88 5.60 1.03
C VAL A 150 8.98 6.89 0.22
N ARG A 151 8.19 7.89 0.59
CA ARG A 151 8.03 9.20 -0.05
C ARG A 151 7.60 10.24 1.00
N PRO A 152 7.60 11.56 0.73
CA PRO A 152 7.06 12.53 1.69
C PRO A 152 5.59 12.23 2.01
N LEU A 153 5.27 12.12 3.31
CA LEU A 153 3.90 12.05 3.82
C LEU A 153 3.33 13.48 3.91
N HIS A 154 2.14 13.68 3.36
CA HIS A 154 1.51 15.00 3.23
C HIS A 154 0.35 15.21 4.21
N SER A 155 -0.45 14.18 4.42
CA SER A 155 -1.57 14.24 5.35
C SER A 155 -1.94 12.87 5.87
N ILE A 156 -2.57 12.87 7.04
CA ILE A 156 -3.13 11.67 7.67
C ILE A 156 -4.60 11.94 7.89
N LEU A 157 -5.46 11.06 7.39
CA LEU A 157 -6.87 11.03 7.77
C LEU A 157 -7.07 9.86 8.70
N CYS A 158 -7.62 10.10 9.90
CA CYS A 158 -7.86 9.03 10.87
C CYS A 158 -9.17 9.29 11.61
N LEU A 159 -10.17 8.46 11.32
CA LEU A 159 -11.51 8.54 11.89
C LEU A 159 -11.86 7.24 12.60
N PHE A 160 -12.43 7.33 13.79
CA PHE A 160 -13.07 6.23 14.49
C PHE A 160 -14.53 6.59 14.73
N ASP A 161 -15.45 5.82 14.15
CA ASP A 161 -16.90 6.06 14.21
C ASP A 161 -17.29 7.50 13.79
N GLY A 162 -16.65 7.99 12.73
CA GLY A 162 -16.81 9.35 12.19
C GLY A 162 -16.19 10.47 13.04
N LYS A 163 -15.55 10.15 14.16
CA LYS A 163 -14.84 11.11 15.02
C LYS A 163 -13.36 11.09 14.74
N LEU A 164 -12.71 12.25 14.84
CA LEU A 164 -11.26 12.36 14.67
C LEU A 164 -10.54 11.58 15.77
N VAL A 165 -9.55 10.79 15.39
CA VAL A 165 -8.54 10.28 16.30
C VAL A 165 -7.33 11.20 16.19
N ASP A 166 -7.06 11.97 17.24
CA ASP A 166 -6.05 13.04 17.22
C ASP A 166 -4.65 12.52 17.61
N PHE A 167 -3.68 12.72 16.72
CA PHE A 167 -2.25 12.45 16.93
C PHE A 167 -1.41 13.16 15.86
N GLU A 168 -0.09 13.11 16.03
CA GLU A 168 0.87 13.67 15.08
C GLU A 168 1.99 12.67 14.76
N ILE A 169 2.49 12.72 13.51
CA ILE A 169 3.68 11.99 13.08
C ILE A 169 4.63 12.95 12.38
N ASP A 170 5.76 13.26 13.01
CA ASP A 170 6.86 14.08 12.45
C ASP A 170 6.35 15.41 11.85
N GLY A 171 5.47 16.12 12.58
CA GLY A 171 4.86 17.38 12.14
C GLY A 171 3.61 17.25 11.26
N VAL A 172 3.15 16.03 10.96
CA VAL A 172 1.90 15.80 10.22
C VAL A 172 0.80 15.38 11.19
N SER A 173 -0.14 16.28 11.47
CA SER A 173 -1.30 16.00 12.32
C SER A 173 -2.37 15.18 11.56
N SER A 174 -3.04 14.29 12.28
CA SER A 174 -4.25 13.62 11.79
C SER A 174 -5.39 14.61 11.59
N GLY A 175 -6.21 14.39 10.56
CA GLY A 175 -7.38 15.22 10.27
C GLY A 175 -8.57 14.43 9.71
N LYS A 176 -9.59 15.18 9.28
CA LYS A 176 -10.83 14.65 8.67
C LYS A 176 -10.90 14.88 7.16
N LYS A 177 -9.89 15.52 6.59
CA LYS A 177 -9.87 15.92 5.19
C LYS A 177 -8.92 15.05 4.38
N THR A 178 -9.31 14.78 3.16
CA THR A 178 -8.43 14.25 2.13
C THR A 178 -8.58 15.08 0.85
N ARG A 179 -7.93 14.69 -0.24
CA ARG A 179 -7.99 15.32 -1.56
C ARG A 179 -8.38 14.28 -2.60
N GLY A 180 -8.80 14.70 -3.78
CA GLY A 180 -8.99 13.83 -4.93
C GLY A 180 -7.71 13.65 -5.76
N HIS A 181 -7.90 13.46 -7.06
CA HIS A 181 -6.83 13.34 -8.03
C HIS A 181 -5.97 14.60 -8.10
N ARG A 182 -4.64 14.44 -8.15
CA ARG A 182 -3.65 15.55 -8.10
C ARG A 182 -3.93 16.69 -9.09
N PHE A 183 -4.40 16.36 -10.29
CA PHE A 183 -4.59 17.32 -11.37
C PHE A 183 -6.06 17.60 -11.71
N MET A 184 -6.96 16.67 -11.42
CA MET A 184 -8.37 16.75 -11.86
C MET A 184 -9.29 17.21 -10.73
N ALA A 185 -8.94 16.91 -9.48
CA ALA A 185 -9.70 17.33 -8.30
C ALA A 185 -8.77 17.53 -7.09
N PRO A 186 -7.86 18.53 -7.12
CA PRO A 186 -6.84 18.73 -6.08
C PRO A 186 -7.39 19.29 -4.76
N GLU A 187 -8.61 19.80 -4.78
CA GLU A 187 -9.23 20.48 -3.64
C GLU A 187 -9.54 19.50 -2.50
N PRO A 188 -9.30 19.91 -1.25
CA PRO A 188 -9.57 19.06 -0.11
C PRO A 188 -11.06 18.98 0.22
N PHE A 189 -11.50 17.83 0.72
CA PHE A 189 -12.88 17.60 1.17
C PHE A 189 -12.91 16.82 2.49
N ASP A 190 -13.94 17.06 3.30
CA ASP A 190 -14.18 16.36 4.56
C ASP A 190 -14.79 14.97 4.34
N VAL A 191 -14.41 14.04 5.21
CA VAL A 191 -14.83 12.64 5.18
C VAL A 191 -15.54 12.29 6.49
N LYS A 192 -16.63 11.52 6.39
CA LYS A 192 -17.44 11.13 7.54
C LYS A 192 -17.40 9.62 7.88
N SER A 193 -17.14 8.78 6.88
CA SER A 193 -17.11 7.32 6.99
C SER A 193 -16.33 6.75 5.80
N PHE A 194 -16.03 5.44 5.80
CA PHE A 194 -15.44 4.79 4.64
C PHE A 194 -16.35 4.82 3.40
N LYS A 195 -17.66 4.70 3.58
CA LYS A 195 -18.62 4.82 2.46
C LYS A 195 -18.52 6.20 1.81
N ASP A 196 -18.61 7.26 2.61
CA ASP A 196 -18.49 8.66 2.17
C ASP A 196 -17.11 8.93 1.52
N TYR A 197 -16.04 8.37 2.10
CA TYR A 197 -14.68 8.43 1.55
C TYR A 197 -14.60 7.82 0.15
N ARG A 198 -15.13 6.60 -0.05
CA ARG A 198 -15.08 5.91 -1.34
C ARG A 198 -15.91 6.63 -2.41
N GLU A 199 -17.10 7.10 -2.05
CA GLU A 199 -17.97 7.85 -2.95
C GLU A 199 -17.32 9.16 -3.40
N LYS A 200 -16.85 9.99 -2.46
CA LYS A 200 -16.20 11.27 -2.77
C LYS A 200 -14.87 11.12 -3.50
N LEU A 201 -14.07 10.10 -3.18
CA LEU A 201 -12.87 9.81 -3.96
C LEU A 201 -13.21 9.52 -5.42
N ARG A 202 -14.27 8.75 -5.66
CA ARG A 202 -14.71 8.43 -7.02
C ARG A 202 -15.17 9.67 -7.78
N GLU A 203 -15.96 10.52 -7.14
CA GLU A 203 -16.37 11.84 -7.68
C GLU A 203 -15.16 12.74 -7.98
N ALA A 204 -14.12 12.65 -7.14
CA ALA A 204 -12.88 13.39 -7.28
C ALA A 204 -11.80 12.63 -8.10
N ASN A 205 -12.24 11.79 -9.05
CA ASN A 205 -11.40 11.03 -9.98
C ASN A 205 -10.34 10.12 -9.30
N VAL A 206 -10.73 9.36 -8.28
CA VAL A 206 -9.87 8.34 -7.67
C VAL A 206 -10.64 7.04 -7.54
N ILE A 207 -10.19 6.00 -8.25
CA ILE A 207 -10.60 4.62 -8.00
C ILE A 207 -9.66 4.06 -6.92
N LEU A 208 -10.20 3.85 -5.72
CA LEU A 208 -9.41 3.39 -4.58
C LEU A 208 -8.91 1.94 -4.75
N ASP A 209 -9.76 1.08 -5.29
CA ASP A 209 -9.50 -0.35 -5.43
C ASP A 209 -8.60 -0.63 -6.64
N GLY A 210 -7.47 -1.31 -6.39
CA GLY A 210 -6.50 -1.66 -7.42
C GLY A 210 -7.03 -2.68 -8.41
N ASP A 211 -7.85 -3.63 -7.96
CA ASP A 211 -8.43 -4.66 -8.80
C ASP A 211 -9.51 -4.05 -9.71
N GLU A 212 -10.26 -3.08 -9.18
CA GLU A 212 -11.21 -2.30 -9.98
C GLU A 212 -10.51 -1.49 -11.09
N ARG A 213 -9.36 -0.86 -10.78
CA ARG A 213 -8.53 -0.18 -11.78
C ARG A 213 -7.99 -1.15 -12.84
N ALA A 214 -7.46 -2.29 -12.42
CA ALA A 214 -6.94 -3.31 -13.34
C ALA A 214 -8.06 -3.82 -14.28
N ALA A 215 -9.23 -4.14 -13.75
CA ALA A 215 -10.38 -4.58 -14.55
C ALA A 215 -10.82 -3.51 -15.56
N ARG A 216 -10.84 -2.23 -15.16
CA ARG A 216 -11.15 -1.11 -16.05
C ARG A 216 -10.13 -1.00 -17.18
N ILE A 217 -8.83 -1.01 -16.86
CA ILE A 217 -7.76 -0.94 -17.86
C ILE A 217 -7.87 -2.07 -18.87
N LEU A 218 -8.02 -3.31 -18.40
CA LEU A 218 -8.08 -4.49 -19.26
C LEU A 218 -9.29 -4.43 -20.21
N LYS A 219 -10.46 -4.05 -19.68
CA LYS A 219 -11.68 -3.91 -20.47
C LYS A 219 -11.52 -2.85 -21.57
N GLU A 220 -11.02 -1.66 -21.22
CA GLU A 220 -10.84 -0.56 -22.17
C GLU A 220 -9.75 -0.90 -23.21
N ALA A 221 -8.63 -1.50 -22.79
CA ALA A 221 -7.54 -1.91 -23.68
C ALA A 221 -8.00 -2.95 -24.71
N ARG A 222 -8.74 -3.99 -24.28
CA ARG A 222 -9.35 -4.97 -25.19
C ARG A 222 -10.30 -4.31 -26.18
N ALA A 223 -11.15 -3.41 -25.71
CA ALA A 223 -12.11 -2.71 -26.56
C ALA A 223 -11.42 -1.83 -27.62
N LEU A 224 -10.37 -1.10 -27.23
CA LEU A 224 -9.61 -0.25 -28.15
C LEU A 224 -8.84 -1.10 -29.18
N ALA A 225 -8.20 -2.19 -28.76
CA ALA A 225 -7.54 -3.12 -29.67
C ALA A 225 -8.52 -3.70 -30.70
N ALA A 226 -9.69 -4.14 -30.24
CA ALA A 226 -10.71 -4.72 -31.11
C ALA A 226 -11.24 -3.71 -32.15
N LYS A 227 -11.37 -2.42 -31.80
CA LYS A 227 -11.76 -1.36 -32.75
C LYS A 227 -10.77 -1.19 -33.90
N GLU A 228 -9.50 -1.51 -33.69
CA GLU A 228 -8.47 -1.52 -34.74
C GLU A 228 -8.31 -2.88 -35.43
N GLY A 229 -9.15 -3.88 -35.09
CA GLY A 229 -9.02 -5.24 -35.59
C GLY A 229 -7.80 -5.99 -35.03
N LEU A 230 -7.25 -5.53 -33.91
CA LEU A 230 -6.09 -6.07 -33.23
C LEU A 230 -6.48 -6.80 -31.94
N THR A 231 -5.54 -7.58 -31.39
CA THR A 231 -5.69 -8.26 -30.11
C THR A 231 -4.64 -7.76 -29.12
N LEU A 232 -5.07 -7.53 -27.87
CA LEU A 232 -4.18 -7.15 -26.77
C LEU A 232 -3.25 -8.31 -26.41
N VAL A 233 -1.95 -8.03 -26.25
CA VAL A 233 -1.03 -8.97 -25.57
C VAL A 233 -1.22 -8.77 -24.07
N GLU A 234 -1.94 -9.68 -23.45
CA GLU A 234 -2.26 -9.61 -22.03
C GLU A 234 -1.06 -9.97 -21.16
N ASP A 235 -0.89 -9.20 -20.08
CA ASP A 235 0.19 -9.36 -19.12
C ASP A 235 -0.30 -8.88 -17.76
N GLU A 236 -0.57 -9.83 -16.85
CA GLU A 236 -1.15 -9.55 -15.54
C GLU A 236 -0.23 -8.68 -14.67
N ALA A 237 1.08 -8.88 -14.76
CA ALA A 237 2.05 -8.09 -13.99
C ALA A 237 2.10 -6.64 -14.49
N LEU A 238 2.09 -6.44 -15.80
CA LEU A 238 2.02 -5.11 -16.40
C LEU A 238 0.68 -4.42 -16.12
N LEU A 239 -0.42 -5.18 -16.08
CA LEU A 239 -1.74 -4.70 -15.71
C LEU A 239 -1.78 -4.21 -14.25
N ALA A 240 -1.27 -5.02 -13.33
CA ALA A 240 -1.14 -4.64 -11.92
C ALA A 240 -0.23 -3.42 -11.75
N GLU A 241 0.87 -3.34 -12.51
CA GLU A 241 1.76 -2.18 -12.47
C GLU A 241 1.06 -0.91 -12.96
N ASN A 242 0.37 -0.94 -14.10
CA ASN A 242 -0.40 0.21 -14.60
C ASN A 242 -1.55 0.62 -13.66
N ALA A 243 -2.23 -0.35 -13.05
CA ALA A 243 -3.24 -0.08 -12.02
C ALA A 243 -2.63 0.59 -10.78
N GLY A 244 -1.39 0.23 -10.41
CA GLY A 244 -0.64 0.87 -9.33
C GLY A 244 -0.03 2.22 -9.71
N LEU A 245 0.11 2.54 -10.99
CA LEU A 245 0.61 3.84 -11.47
C LEU A 245 -0.49 4.89 -11.63
N THR A 246 -1.75 4.50 -11.52
CA THR A 246 -2.90 5.39 -11.78
C THR A 246 -3.89 5.42 -10.62
N GLU A 247 -4.44 6.60 -10.34
CA GLU A 247 -5.63 6.79 -9.52
C GLU A 247 -6.90 6.81 -10.40
N TRP A 248 -6.78 7.29 -11.64
CA TRP A 248 -7.84 7.34 -12.64
C TRP A 248 -7.29 6.93 -14.01
N PRO A 249 -7.32 5.63 -14.35
CA PRO A 249 -6.77 5.17 -15.60
C PRO A 249 -7.60 5.66 -16.80
N VAL A 250 -6.89 6.19 -17.80
CA VAL A 250 -7.40 6.55 -19.13
C VAL A 250 -6.58 5.77 -20.15
N VAL A 251 -7.21 4.81 -20.83
CA VAL A 251 -6.52 3.96 -21.80
C VAL A 251 -6.54 4.61 -23.18
N LEU A 252 -5.36 4.70 -23.81
CA LEU A 252 -5.17 5.31 -25.12
C LEU A 252 -4.40 4.37 -26.05
N VAL A 253 -4.51 4.60 -27.36
CA VAL A 253 -3.76 3.87 -28.38
C VAL A 253 -2.73 4.81 -29.02
N GLY A 254 -1.50 4.31 -29.18
CA GLY A 254 -0.43 4.97 -29.93
C GLY A 254 0.12 4.08 -31.04
N SER A 255 0.97 4.67 -31.87
CA SER A 255 1.69 4.02 -32.97
C SER A 255 3.19 4.26 -32.93
N PHE A 256 3.93 3.40 -33.61
CA PHE A 256 5.31 3.65 -33.96
C PHE A 256 5.56 3.34 -35.45
N ASP A 257 6.73 3.73 -35.96
CA ASP A 257 7.12 3.50 -37.34
C ASP A 257 7.19 2.00 -37.66
N GLU A 258 6.57 1.57 -38.76
CA GLU A 258 6.57 0.17 -39.18
C GLU A 258 7.96 -0.38 -39.45
N ALA A 259 8.95 0.47 -39.75
CA ALA A 259 10.34 0.05 -39.93
C ALA A 259 10.92 -0.64 -38.68
N PHE A 260 10.39 -0.37 -37.49
CA PHE A 260 10.82 -1.08 -36.27
C PHE A 260 10.41 -2.55 -36.26
N LEU A 261 9.41 -2.96 -37.05
CA LEU A 261 8.97 -4.36 -37.12
C LEU A 261 10.01 -5.30 -37.77
N GLU A 262 11.12 -4.78 -38.30
CA GLU A 262 12.30 -5.56 -38.67
C GLU A 262 13.04 -6.16 -37.45
N VAL A 263 12.86 -5.54 -36.28
CA VAL A 263 13.42 -6.02 -35.00
C VAL A 263 12.51 -7.12 -34.43
N PRO A 264 13.06 -8.18 -33.82
CA PRO A 264 12.26 -9.25 -33.22
C PRO A 264 11.15 -8.71 -32.29
N PRO A 265 9.92 -9.23 -32.41
CA PRO A 265 8.77 -8.79 -31.61
C PRO A 265 9.03 -8.79 -30.11
N GLU A 266 9.81 -9.75 -29.60
CA GLU A 266 10.13 -9.90 -28.18
C GLU A 266 10.97 -8.72 -27.67
N VAL A 267 11.89 -8.21 -28.48
CA VAL A 267 12.74 -7.06 -28.13
C VAL A 267 11.88 -5.79 -28.07
N LEU A 268 11.02 -5.58 -29.08
CA LEU A 268 10.11 -4.43 -29.13
C LEU A 268 9.12 -4.45 -27.96
N ALA A 269 8.44 -5.59 -27.75
CA ALA A 269 7.49 -5.76 -26.67
C ALA A 269 8.14 -5.55 -25.29
N THR A 270 9.34 -6.09 -25.09
CA THR A 270 10.10 -5.90 -23.83
C THR A 270 10.51 -4.45 -23.63
N SER A 271 10.97 -3.76 -24.68
CA SER A 271 11.34 -2.34 -24.61
C SER A 271 10.13 -1.46 -24.24
N MET A 272 8.99 -1.65 -24.92
CA MET A 272 7.75 -0.92 -24.63
C MET A 272 7.24 -1.20 -23.21
N LYS A 273 7.20 -2.47 -22.80
CA LYS A 273 6.78 -2.89 -21.46
C LYS A 273 7.68 -2.31 -20.38
N THR A 274 9.00 -2.42 -20.52
CA THR A 274 9.94 -2.08 -19.44
C THR A 274 10.08 -0.58 -19.26
N HIS A 275 10.21 0.16 -20.38
CA HIS A 275 10.51 1.59 -20.33
C HIS A 275 9.28 2.48 -20.25
N GLN A 276 8.14 2.06 -20.83
CA GLN A 276 6.95 2.91 -20.98
C GLN A 276 5.67 2.26 -20.45
N LYS A 277 5.74 1.05 -19.90
CA LYS A 277 4.59 0.33 -19.32
C LYS A 277 3.44 0.14 -20.31
N CYS A 278 3.76 0.11 -21.60
CA CYS A 278 2.78 -0.03 -22.66
C CYS A 278 2.53 -1.50 -23.01
N PHE A 279 1.30 -1.82 -23.37
CA PHE A 279 0.93 -3.15 -23.86
C PHE A 279 1.09 -3.22 -25.37
N SER A 280 1.63 -4.34 -25.84
CA SER A 280 1.75 -4.62 -27.27
C SER A 280 0.41 -5.07 -27.85
N LEU A 281 0.19 -4.79 -29.13
CA LEU A 281 -0.96 -5.31 -29.88
C LEU A 281 -0.50 -6.27 -30.99
N ARG A 282 -1.34 -7.25 -31.32
CA ARG A 282 -1.10 -8.24 -32.39
C ARG A 282 -2.16 -8.17 -33.48
N LYS A 283 -1.73 -8.40 -34.71
CA LYS A 283 -2.59 -8.62 -35.89
C LYS A 283 -3.24 -10.01 -35.81
N LYS A 284 -4.28 -10.23 -36.63
CA LYS A 284 -4.80 -11.57 -36.90
C LYS A 284 -3.65 -12.44 -37.46
N GLY A 285 -3.42 -13.60 -36.86
CA GLY A 285 -2.28 -14.47 -37.18
C GLY A 285 -1.09 -14.36 -36.21
N GLY A 286 -1.15 -13.45 -35.22
CA GLY A 286 -0.21 -13.43 -34.09
C GLY A 286 1.03 -12.55 -34.25
N ALA A 287 1.24 -11.97 -35.43
CA ALA A 287 2.31 -10.99 -35.67
C ALA A 287 2.09 -9.70 -34.87
N LEU A 288 3.17 -9.08 -34.40
CA LEU A 288 3.14 -7.78 -33.71
C LEU A 288 2.61 -6.68 -34.65
N ALA A 289 1.76 -5.80 -34.12
CA ALA A 289 1.33 -4.58 -34.80
C ALA A 289 2.20 -3.40 -34.37
N ASN A 290 2.34 -2.40 -35.23
CA ASN A 290 2.96 -1.11 -34.91
C ASN A 290 2.05 -0.20 -34.07
N ARG A 291 1.30 -0.81 -33.16
CA ARG A 291 0.31 -0.19 -32.29
C ARG A 291 0.52 -0.69 -30.87
N PHE A 292 0.31 0.20 -29.90
CA PHE A 292 0.43 -0.12 -28.50
C PHE A 292 -0.63 0.59 -27.68
N ILE A 293 -0.93 0.01 -26.52
CA ILE A 293 -1.81 0.63 -25.52
C ILE A 293 -0.95 1.29 -24.45
N LEU A 294 -1.27 2.52 -24.11
CA LEU A 294 -0.73 3.25 -22.97
C LEU A 294 -1.85 3.59 -21.98
N VAL A 295 -1.50 3.73 -20.72
CA VAL A 295 -2.45 4.12 -19.66
C VAL A 295 -1.99 5.43 -19.05
N ALA A 296 -2.80 6.48 -19.24
CA ALA A 296 -2.59 7.77 -18.61
C ALA A 296 -3.32 7.84 -17.27
N ASN A 297 -2.80 8.67 -16.36
CA ASN A 297 -3.47 9.03 -15.10
C ASN A 297 -4.15 10.41 -15.19
N LEU A 298 -4.63 10.78 -16.38
CA LEU A 298 -5.19 12.10 -16.63
C LEU A 298 -6.18 12.05 -17.78
N GLU A 299 -7.37 12.60 -17.55
CA GLU A 299 -8.32 12.90 -18.61
C GLU A 299 -7.94 14.24 -19.24
N ALA A 300 -7.26 14.18 -20.39
CA ALA A 300 -6.78 15.36 -21.08
C ALA A 300 -7.90 16.03 -21.90
N LYS A 301 -7.92 17.37 -21.91
CA LYS A 301 -8.92 18.18 -22.62
C LYS A 301 -8.96 17.96 -24.13
N ASP A 302 -7.86 17.50 -24.72
CA ASP A 302 -7.71 17.23 -26.15
C ASP A 302 -8.03 15.78 -26.52
N GLY A 303 -8.60 15.00 -25.60
CA GLY A 303 -8.86 13.57 -25.78
C GLY A 303 -7.60 12.70 -25.73
N GLY A 304 -6.49 13.22 -25.19
CA GLY A 304 -5.23 12.49 -25.03
C GLY A 304 -4.25 12.64 -26.18
N LYS A 305 -4.52 13.49 -27.18
CA LYS A 305 -3.65 13.64 -28.38
C LYS A 305 -2.21 14.01 -28.03
N ILE A 306 -2.00 14.98 -27.14
CA ILE A 306 -0.67 15.40 -26.69
C ILE A 306 0.02 14.28 -25.90
N ILE A 307 -0.74 13.53 -25.08
CA ILE A 307 -0.21 12.40 -24.31
C ILE A 307 0.27 11.29 -25.26
N VAL A 308 -0.56 10.93 -26.25
CA VAL A 308 -0.21 9.95 -27.29
C VAL A 308 1.04 10.41 -28.03
N ALA A 309 1.06 11.61 -28.60
CA ALA A 309 2.22 12.13 -29.35
C ALA A 309 3.49 12.23 -28.50
N GLY A 310 3.36 12.51 -27.20
CA GLY A 310 4.47 12.44 -26.24
C GLY A 310 4.99 11.02 -26.07
N SER A 311 4.09 10.07 -25.85
CA SER A 311 4.43 8.65 -25.67
C SER A 311 5.04 8.05 -26.93
N GLU A 312 4.49 8.33 -28.12
CA GLU A 312 5.02 7.87 -29.40
C GLU A 312 6.46 8.34 -29.62
N ARG A 313 6.78 9.60 -29.29
CA ARG A 313 8.17 10.11 -29.36
C ARG A 313 9.11 9.36 -28.43
N VAL A 314 8.68 9.07 -27.20
CA VAL A 314 9.50 8.33 -26.23
C VAL A 314 9.68 6.88 -26.66
N ILE A 315 8.62 6.23 -27.14
CA ILE A 315 8.66 4.87 -27.68
C ILE A 315 9.62 4.82 -28.87
N ALA A 316 9.50 5.73 -29.84
CA ALA A 316 10.37 5.77 -31.01
C ALA A 316 11.85 5.84 -30.61
N ALA A 317 12.22 6.68 -29.64
CA ALA A 317 13.58 6.74 -29.13
C ALA A 317 14.03 5.41 -28.50
N ARG A 318 13.18 4.75 -27.69
CA ARG A 318 13.50 3.45 -27.07
C ARG A 318 13.58 2.30 -28.06
N LEU A 319 12.78 2.34 -29.13
CA LEU A 319 12.83 1.35 -30.20
C LEU A 319 14.05 1.57 -31.10
N ALA A 320 14.48 2.81 -31.31
CA ALA A 320 15.73 3.12 -32.00
C ALA A 320 16.95 2.59 -31.25
N ASP A 321 17.01 2.80 -29.93
CA ASP A 321 18.05 2.20 -29.08
C ASP A 321 18.04 0.67 -29.19
N ALA A 322 16.86 0.04 -29.07
CA ALA A 322 16.72 -1.40 -29.17
C ALA A 322 17.15 -1.95 -30.55
N LYS A 323 16.79 -1.26 -31.63
CA LYS A 323 17.21 -1.62 -33.00
C LYS A 323 18.73 -1.51 -33.14
N LEU A 324 19.33 -0.44 -32.64
CA LEU A 324 20.77 -0.24 -32.68
C LEU A 324 21.52 -1.36 -31.95
N PHE A 325 21.09 -1.72 -30.74
CA PHE A 325 21.70 -2.82 -29.99
C PHE A 325 21.52 -4.15 -30.72
N PHE A 326 20.33 -4.43 -31.24
CA PHE A 326 20.08 -5.64 -32.02
C PHE A 326 20.97 -5.74 -33.27
N ASP A 327 21.11 -4.65 -34.02
CA ASP A 327 21.97 -4.61 -35.21
C ASP A 327 23.46 -4.73 -34.86
N GLN A 328 23.89 -4.18 -33.71
CA GLN A 328 25.25 -4.38 -33.20
C GLN A 328 25.48 -5.84 -32.81
N ASP A 329 24.53 -6.45 -32.11
CA ASP A 329 24.62 -7.84 -31.67
C ASP A 329 24.67 -8.81 -32.85
N ARG A 330 23.96 -8.51 -33.95
CA ARG A 330 24.00 -9.26 -35.20
C ARG A 330 25.35 -9.25 -35.91
N ASN A 331 26.21 -8.28 -35.63
CA ASN A 331 27.57 -8.26 -36.17
C ASN A 331 28.48 -9.27 -35.48
N VAL A 332 28.01 -9.90 -34.39
CA VAL A 332 28.74 -10.90 -33.61
C VAL A 332 28.01 -12.25 -33.71
N GLY A 333 28.73 -13.33 -34.02
CA GLY A 333 28.17 -14.68 -34.08
C GLY A 333 27.61 -15.14 -32.71
N LEU A 334 26.56 -15.98 -32.73
CA LEU A 334 25.90 -16.50 -31.52
C LEU A 334 26.87 -17.22 -30.58
N GLU A 335 27.91 -17.85 -31.13
CA GLU A 335 28.95 -18.56 -30.40
C GLU A 335 29.70 -17.65 -29.42
N ALA A 336 29.92 -16.38 -29.78
CA ALA A 336 30.61 -15.41 -28.92
C ALA A 336 29.74 -14.95 -27.73
N TRP A 337 28.42 -15.16 -27.80
CA TRP A 337 27.49 -14.84 -26.72
C TRP A 337 27.39 -15.96 -25.68
N VAL A 338 27.71 -17.21 -26.04
CA VAL A 338 27.61 -18.38 -25.14
C VAL A 338 28.38 -18.20 -23.82
N PRO A 339 29.63 -17.69 -23.80
CA PRO A 339 30.35 -17.47 -22.54
C PRO A 339 29.68 -16.42 -21.64
N LYS A 340 29.09 -15.38 -22.23
CA LYS A 340 28.42 -14.29 -21.49
C LYS A 340 27.13 -14.75 -20.82
N LEU A 341 26.49 -15.83 -21.29
CA LEU A 341 25.31 -16.40 -20.63
C LEU A 341 25.61 -16.83 -19.18
N LYS A 342 26.87 -17.14 -18.84
CA LYS A 342 27.28 -17.47 -17.46
C LYS A 342 27.12 -16.29 -16.49
N GLU A 343 27.07 -15.06 -16.99
CA GLU A 343 26.90 -13.84 -16.20
C GLU A 343 25.41 -13.48 -16.00
N ILE A 344 24.49 -14.13 -16.73
CA ILE A 344 23.06 -13.89 -16.59
C ILE A 344 22.53 -14.59 -15.35
N VAL A 345 22.14 -13.80 -14.35
CA VAL A 345 21.46 -14.28 -13.15
C VAL A 345 19.96 -14.11 -13.33
N PHE A 346 19.21 -15.22 -13.34
CA PHE A 346 17.75 -15.18 -13.27
C PHE A 346 17.34 -14.99 -11.80
N HIS A 347 16.55 -13.95 -11.53
CA HIS A 347 16.06 -13.59 -10.20
C HIS A 347 14.58 -13.88 -10.03
#